data_AF-A0A2S3WME7-F1
#
_entry.id   AF-A0A2S3WME7-F1
#
_cell.length_a   1.000
_cell.length_b   1.000
_cell.length_c   1.000
_cell.angle_alpha   90.00
_cell.angle_beta   90.00
_cell.angle_gamma   90.00
#
_symmetry.space_group_name_H-M   'P 1'
#
loop_
_entity.id
_entity.type
_entity.pdbx_description
1 polymer ?
#
loop_
_entity_poly.entity_id
_entity_poly.type
_entity_poly.pdbx_seq_one_letter_code
_entity_poly.pdbx_strand_id
1 'polypeptide(L)'
;MQSRHVIELSPSGKTFEASQELLLDAMLASGLPVPFSCRRGACGSCKVKVVSGQHQDKQRDADTPPPSYPLAADEMLLCQSHACSDMCLEIPGWSLDAPALQTQAQVVGQRALSADIVELVLQPAQPLEVRAGQYMRFQLDNGDSRCFSIANLPAQEQGQLVFHIRKVSGGLFTEGLLPTLQAGATVKLEGPLGACTWQHDDQRPLILFATGTGYAGIKPLLLTALAGDAEVTLYWGGSSPADFYDREFLDVSSRVHPHFRWQPVLSAQARIQQVALSQTHRWDETQVYACGNATMITQAREQCLAAGVQPHRFVAEAFVASGALTTQASSASTLHPQLEKVGPRYSLDGMLAAREQSVRAVAAIASQLQVGMTTAQALEMAAHTLQAMGASHTWHPTYIRFGDDTVRTPRQGIDLQRVLRTTDIVVVDVGPVWDGYEGDYGDTFVFGQHALHHACVEALHEVFDETRQAWGRGLTGRELYDFAERSAQAKGWQLERNLAGHRIADFPHVLYSQDKLAEVEIVPSEVVWVLEIQLCHPTEPVGAFFEDILIGERKPGAATAA
;
A
#
# COMPACT_ATOMS: atom_id res chain seq x y z
N MET A 1 15.17 -30.97 5.28
CA MET A 1 13.93 -30.99 4.46
C MET A 1 12.94 -30.08 5.17
N GLN A 2 12.56 -28.95 4.57
CA GLN A 2 11.48 -28.12 5.11
C GLN A 2 10.20 -28.96 5.08
N SER A 3 9.51 -29.08 6.21
CA SER A 3 8.23 -29.78 6.28
C SER A 3 7.19 -28.99 5.51
N ARG A 4 6.71 -29.55 4.40
CA ARG A 4 5.55 -29.04 3.67
C ARG A 4 4.30 -29.67 4.24
N HIS A 5 3.26 -28.85 4.39
CA HIS A 5 1.96 -29.25 4.89
C HIS A 5 0.89 -28.98 3.85
N VAL A 6 -0.06 -29.91 3.72
CA VAL A 6 -1.21 -29.76 2.83
C VAL A 6 -2.37 -29.18 3.61
N ILE A 7 -2.90 -28.07 3.12
CA ILE A 7 -4.01 -27.34 3.75
C ILE A 7 -5.24 -27.47 2.87
N GLU A 8 -6.28 -28.12 3.38
CA GLU A 8 -7.57 -28.31 2.72
C GLU A 8 -8.58 -27.25 3.17
N LEU A 9 -9.38 -26.74 2.23
CA LEU A 9 -10.41 -25.73 2.47
C LEU A 9 -11.81 -26.35 2.40
N SER A 10 -12.47 -26.49 3.55
CA SER A 10 -13.84 -26.96 3.68
C SER A 10 -14.86 -25.83 3.40
N PRO A 11 -15.98 -26.10 2.70
CA PRO A 11 -16.41 -27.40 2.16
C PRO A 11 -15.90 -27.69 0.73
N SER A 12 -15.10 -26.81 0.14
CA SER A 12 -14.71 -26.90 -1.29
C SER A 12 -13.81 -28.09 -1.63
N GLY A 13 -13.06 -28.62 -0.65
CA GLY A 13 -12.06 -29.67 -0.85
C GLY A 13 -10.81 -29.23 -1.61
N LYS A 14 -10.66 -27.93 -1.97
CA LYS A 14 -9.42 -27.44 -2.59
C LYS A 14 -8.28 -27.43 -1.59
N THR A 15 -7.07 -27.65 -2.10
CA THR A 15 -5.86 -27.71 -1.29
C THR A 15 -4.82 -26.69 -1.74
N PHE A 16 -3.97 -26.27 -0.80
CA PHE A 16 -2.72 -25.57 -1.07
C PHE A 16 -1.59 -26.11 -0.19
N GLU A 17 -0.34 -25.94 -0.63
CA GLU A 17 0.83 -26.31 0.17
C GLU A 17 1.31 -25.11 0.97
N ALA A 18 1.69 -25.32 2.23
CA ALA A 18 2.31 -24.33 3.10
C ALA A 18 3.60 -24.89 3.72
N SER A 19 4.66 -24.08 3.75
CA SER A 19 5.93 -24.39 4.39
C SER A 19 6.18 -23.49 5.61
N GLN A 20 7.15 -22.57 5.54
CA GLN A 20 7.51 -21.67 6.65
C GLN A 20 6.89 -20.27 6.51
N GLU A 21 6.30 -19.97 5.36
CA GLU A 21 5.50 -18.76 5.13
C GLU A 21 4.21 -18.75 5.95
N LEU A 22 3.55 -17.60 6.01
CA LEU A 22 2.24 -17.47 6.64
C LEU A 22 1.19 -18.16 5.78
N LEU A 23 0.18 -18.76 6.41
CA LEU A 23 -0.92 -19.44 5.72
C LEU A 23 -1.65 -18.54 4.71
N LEU A 24 -1.75 -17.24 5.00
CA LEU A 24 -2.30 -16.27 4.04
C LEU A 24 -1.44 -16.19 2.77
N ASP A 25 -0.13 -16.12 2.92
CA ASP A 25 0.77 -15.96 1.78
C ASP A 25 0.86 -17.27 0.97
N ALA A 26 0.88 -18.44 1.62
CA ALA A 26 0.80 -19.74 0.96
C ALA A 26 -0.48 -19.92 0.14
N MET A 27 -1.64 -19.53 0.70
CA MET A 27 -2.93 -19.61 0.04
C MET A 27 -2.99 -18.71 -1.19
N LEU A 28 -2.52 -17.46 -1.05
CA LEU A 28 -2.46 -16.49 -2.15
C LEU A 28 -1.47 -16.90 -3.24
N ALA A 29 -0.29 -17.41 -2.87
CA ALA A 29 0.72 -17.89 -3.81
C ALA A 29 0.23 -19.09 -4.64
N SER A 30 -0.70 -19.88 -4.08
CA SER A 30 -1.36 -20.99 -4.76
C SER A 30 -2.53 -20.55 -5.67
N GLY A 31 -2.76 -19.24 -5.79
CA GLY A 31 -3.81 -18.66 -6.64
C GLY A 31 -5.22 -18.82 -6.07
N LEU A 32 -5.36 -19.20 -4.80
CA LEU A 32 -6.66 -19.32 -4.14
C LEU A 32 -7.06 -17.95 -3.57
N PRO A 33 -8.25 -17.42 -3.93
CA PRO A 33 -8.73 -16.17 -3.35
C PRO A 33 -9.02 -16.38 -1.86
N VAL A 34 -8.84 -15.33 -1.05
CA VAL A 34 -9.22 -15.34 0.37
C VAL A 34 -9.50 -13.91 0.83
N PRO A 35 -10.51 -13.66 1.68
CA PRO A 35 -10.71 -12.32 2.23
C PRO A 35 -9.53 -11.93 3.14
N PHE A 36 -8.88 -10.80 2.89
CA PHE A 36 -7.89 -10.23 3.80
C PHE A 36 -7.82 -8.71 3.61
N SER A 37 -7.31 -7.98 4.60
CA SER A 37 -7.17 -6.51 4.50
C SER A 37 -5.86 -6.03 5.15
N CYS A 38 -5.73 -6.10 6.47
CA CYS A 38 -4.63 -5.41 7.16
C CYS A 38 -3.29 -6.16 7.23
N ARG A 39 -3.27 -7.48 7.02
CA ARG A 39 -2.13 -8.40 7.23
C ARG A 39 -1.42 -8.35 8.60
N ARG A 40 -1.93 -7.57 9.55
CA ARG A 40 -1.35 -7.33 10.89
C ARG A 40 -2.22 -7.89 12.03
N GLY A 41 -3.13 -8.80 11.72
CA GLY A 41 -4.00 -9.41 12.73
C GLY A 41 -5.01 -8.48 13.42
N ALA A 42 -5.34 -7.33 12.81
CA ALA A 42 -6.19 -6.29 13.41
C ALA A 42 -7.64 -6.25 12.84
N CYS A 43 -7.82 -6.60 11.57
CA CYS A 43 -9.12 -6.46 10.87
C CYS A 43 -10.01 -7.70 10.88
N GLY A 44 -9.43 -8.88 11.12
CA GLY A 44 -10.15 -10.16 11.08
C GLY A 44 -10.64 -10.65 9.72
N SER A 45 -10.39 -9.92 8.62
CA SER A 45 -10.88 -10.33 7.30
C SER A 45 -10.36 -11.71 6.88
N CYS A 46 -9.13 -12.07 7.25
CA CYS A 46 -8.53 -13.38 6.98
C CYS A 46 -8.78 -14.43 8.07
N LYS A 47 -9.85 -14.24 8.86
CA LYS A 47 -10.22 -15.18 9.91
C LYS A 47 -10.75 -16.46 9.29
N VAL A 48 -10.29 -17.57 9.83
CA VAL A 48 -10.73 -18.91 9.48
C VAL A 48 -10.98 -19.73 10.73
N LYS A 49 -11.84 -20.73 10.62
CA LYS A 49 -12.04 -21.78 11.61
C LYS A 49 -11.11 -22.95 11.28
N VAL A 50 -10.44 -23.48 12.29
CA VAL A 50 -9.60 -24.68 12.21
C VAL A 50 -10.48 -25.90 12.45
N VAL A 51 -10.75 -26.67 11.40
CA VAL A 51 -11.53 -27.91 11.48
C VAL A 51 -10.64 -29.06 11.98
N SER A 52 -9.41 -29.14 11.48
CA SER A 52 -8.39 -30.09 11.94
C SER A 52 -6.98 -29.59 11.65
N GLY A 53 -5.99 -30.20 12.31
CA GLY A 53 -4.57 -29.86 12.17
C GLY A 53 -4.06 -28.86 13.22
N GLN A 54 -2.78 -28.52 13.13
CA GLN A 54 -2.07 -27.66 14.08
C GLN A 54 -1.43 -26.48 13.35
N HIS A 55 -1.52 -25.31 13.98
CA HIS A 55 -0.85 -24.10 13.56
C HIS A 55 -0.03 -23.52 14.71
N GLN A 56 0.92 -22.67 14.35
CA GLN A 56 1.63 -21.83 15.30
C GLN A 56 1.46 -20.36 14.90
N ASP A 57 1.33 -19.49 15.89
CA ASP A 57 1.35 -18.06 15.64
C ASP A 57 2.73 -17.62 15.13
N LYS A 58 2.71 -16.62 14.26
CA LYS A 58 3.90 -15.88 13.84
C LYS A 58 4.66 -15.43 15.09
N GLN A 59 5.97 -15.72 15.15
CA GLN A 59 6.79 -15.21 16.24
C GLN A 59 6.80 -13.69 16.24
N ARG A 60 6.68 -13.11 17.43
CA ARG A 60 6.60 -11.66 17.66
C ARG A 60 7.78 -11.24 18.50
N ASP A 61 8.37 -10.11 18.14
CA ASP A 61 9.28 -9.40 19.03
C ASP A 61 8.49 -8.79 20.19
N ALA A 62 9.15 -8.60 21.33
CA ALA A 62 8.52 -8.12 22.56
C ALA A 62 7.78 -6.76 22.38
N ASP A 63 8.23 -5.94 21.42
CA ASP A 63 7.69 -4.62 21.13
C ASP A 63 6.60 -4.63 20.04
N THR A 64 6.35 -5.78 19.39
CA THR A 64 5.30 -5.88 18.35
C THR A 64 3.93 -6.08 19.01
N PRO A 65 2.95 -5.18 18.77
CA PRO A 65 1.61 -5.34 19.32
C PRO A 65 1.00 -6.68 18.90
N PRO A 66 0.37 -7.42 19.84
CA PRO A 66 -0.24 -8.70 19.52
C PRO A 66 -1.37 -8.53 18.48
N PRO A 67 -1.69 -9.57 17.68
CA PRO A 67 -2.93 -9.63 16.94
C PRO A 67 -4.07 -9.28 17.88
N SER A 68 -4.84 -8.29 17.46
CA SER A 68 -5.83 -7.68 18.33
C SER A 68 -7.24 -7.99 17.86
N TYR A 69 -7.40 -8.72 16.75
CA TYR A 69 -8.67 -9.29 16.38
C TYR A 69 -8.92 -10.55 17.21
N PRO A 70 -10.06 -10.63 17.92
CA PRO A 70 -10.35 -11.75 18.80
C PRO A 70 -10.76 -12.98 18.01
N LEU A 71 -10.36 -14.14 18.53
CA LEU A 71 -10.58 -15.45 17.92
C LEU A 71 -11.25 -16.36 18.94
N ALA A 72 -12.20 -17.17 18.49
CA ALA A 72 -12.65 -18.33 19.27
C ALA A 72 -11.52 -19.38 19.37
N ALA A 73 -11.68 -20.35 20.27
CA ALA A 73 -10.66 -21.39 20.50
C ALA A 73 -10.36 -22.24 19.25
N ASP A 74 -11.30 -22.32 18.32
CA ASP A 74 -11.20 -23.00 17.04
C ASP A 74 -10.96 -22.05 15.86
N GLU A 75 -10.57 -20.78 16.08
CA GLU A 75 -10.32 -19.81 15.02
C GLU A 75 -8.86 -19.34 14.98
N MET A 76 -8.40 -18.95 13.79
CA MET A 76 -7.09 -18.33 13.59
C MET A 76 -7.12 -17.26 12.49
N LEU A 77 -6.07 -16.44 12.40
CA LEU A 77 -5.89 -15.47 11.32
C LEU A 77 -4.82 -15.98 10.37
N LEU A 78 -5.17 -16.20 9.10
CA LEU A 78 -4.21 -16.69 8.10
C LEU A 78 -2.96 -15.78 8.01
N CYS A 79 -3.11 -14.47 8.22
CA CYS A 79 -1.99 -13.52 8.19
C CYS A 79 -1.08 -13.56 9.42
N GLN A 80 -1.41 -14.35 10.44
CA GLN A 80 -0.65 -14.43 11.69
C GLN A 80 -0.27 -15.87 12.06
N SER A 81 -0.51 -16.85 11.19
CA SER A 81 -0.34 -18.26 11.54
C SER A 81 0.43 -19.03 10.47
N HIS A 82 1.28 -19.96 10.90
CA HIS A 82 2.01 -20.93 10.09
C HIS A 82 1.41 -22.33 10.30
N ALA A 83 1.50 -23.20 9.28
CA ALA A 83 1.11 -24.61 9.42
C ALA A 83 2.19 -25.40 10.18
N CYS A 84 1.76 -26.30 11.07
CA CYS A 84 2.63 -27.28 11.76
C CYS A 84 2.29 -28.74 11.41
N SER A 85 1.14 -28.96 10.79
CA SER A 85 0.69 -30.25 10.25
C SER A 85 -0.15 -29.99 9.01
N ASP A 86 -0.56 -31.05 8.31
CA ASP A 86 -1.68 -30.95 7.39
C ASP A 86 -2.91 -30.43 8.16
N MET A 87 -3.69 -29.54 7.54
CA MET A 87 -4.81 -28.86 8.20
C MET A 87 -6.05 -28.87 7.31
N CYS A 88 -7.22 -28.82 7.94
CA CYS A 88 -8.48 -28.51 7.28
C CYS A 88 -9.03 -27.20 7.87
N LEU A 89 -9.28 -26.22 7.01
CA LEU A 89 -9.74 -24.88 7.39
C LEU A 89 -11.10 -24.59 6.77
N GLU A 90 -11.95 -23.91 7.51
CA GLU A 90 -13.26 -23.42 7.05
C GLU A 90 -13.27 -21.89 7.13
N ILE A 91 -13.87 -21.22 6.13
CA ILE A 91 -14.11 -19.78 6.20
C ILE A 91 -15.62 -19.56 6.32
N PRO A 92 -16.16 -19.28 7.52
CA PRO A 92 -17.60 -19.18 7.72
C PRO A 92 -18.24 -18.14 6.79
N GLY A 93 -19.25 -18.56 6.01
CA GLY A 93 -19.97 -17.69 5.09
C GLY A 93 -19.19 -17.29 3.83
N TRP A 94 -18.09 -17.98 3.52
CA TRP A 94 -17.30 -17.81 2.30
C TRP A 94 -17.02 -19.18 1.66
N SER A 95 -17.00 -19.24 0.33
CA SER A 95 -16.71 -20.48 -0.41
C SER A 95 -15.85 -20.16 -1.63
N LEU A 96 -14.89 -21.04 -1.93
CA LEU A 96 -14.15 -21.04 -3.18
C LEU A 96 -15.02 -21.33 -4.40
N ASP A 97 -16.10 -22.08 -4.20
CA ASP A 97 -17.04 -22.54 -5.23
C ASP A 97 -18.26 -21.63 -5.35
N ALA A 98 -18.38 -20.62 -4.49
CA ALA A 98 -19.25 -19.48 -4.76
C ALA A 98 -18.42 -18.50 -5.59
N PRO A 99 -18.46 -18.56 -6.94
CA PRO A 99 -17.88 -17.49 -7.73
C PRO A 99 -18.48 -16.18 -7.20
N ALA A 100 -17.65 -15.19 -6.91
CA ALA A 100 -18.18 -13.85 -6.76
C ALA A 100 -19.01 -13.59 -8.02
N LEU A 101 -20.31 -13.33 -7.84
CA LEU A 101 -21.25 -13.37 -8.94
C LEU A 101 -20.80 -12.33 -9.97
N GLN A 102 -20.34 -12.82 -11.12
CA GLN A 102 -20.10 -11.95 -12.26
C GLN A 102 -21.46 -11.60 -12.83
N THR A 103 -21.79 -10.32 -12.78
CA THR A 103 -23.06 -9.80 -13.28
C THR A 103 -22.81 -8.59 -14.16
N GLN A 104 -23.70 -8.38 -15.11
CA GLN A 104 -23.74 -7.14 -15.86
C GLN A 104 -24.75 -6.22 -15.20
N ALA A 105 -24.46 -4.93 -15.16
CA ALA A 105 -25.39 -3.92 -14.70
C ALA A 105 -25.50 -2.79 -15.72
N GLN A 106 -26.71 -2.30 -15.93
CA GLN A 106 -26.95 -1.13 -16.77
C GLN A 106 -26.88 0.14 -15.95
N VAL A 107 -26.26 1.17 -16.49
CA VAL A 107 -26.27 2.50 -15.90
C VAL A 107 -27.69 3.05 -16.01
N VAL A 108 -28.30 3.33 -14.86
CA VAL A 108 -29.60 3.99 -14.76
C VAL A 108 -29.41 5.50 -14.88
N GLY A 109 -28.39 6.02 -14.21
CA GLY A 109 -28.06 7.44 -14.25
C GLY A 109 -26.80 7.77 -13.48
N GLN A 110 -26.34 9.00 -13.69
CA GLN A 110 -25.25 9.59 -12.93
C GLN A 110 -25.58 11.04 -12.58
N ARG A 111 -25.12 11.50 -11.41
CA ARG A 111 -25.20 12.93 -11.04
C ARG A 111 -23.99 13.34 -10.20
N ALA A 112 -23.60 14.59 -10.30
CA ALA A 112 -22.57 15.15 -9.42
C ALA A 112 -23.13 15.37 -8.02
N LEU A 113 -22.43 14.86 -7.00
CA LEU A 113 -22.69 15.14 -5.57
C LEU A 113 -21.82 16.30 -5.07
N SER A 114 -20.60 16.42 -5.61
CA SER A 114 -19.69 17.55 -5.41
C SER A 114 -18.90 17.81 -6.71
N ALA A 115 -17.94 18.74 -6.70
CA ALA A 115 -17.06 19.00 -7.85
C ALA A 115 -16.30 17.73 -8.29
N ASP A 116 -15.91 16.90 -7.33
CA ASP A 116 -15.07 15.73 -7.51
C ASP A 116 -15.76 14.43 -7.10
N ILE A 117 -17.07 14.40 -6.82
CA ILE A 117 -17.78 13.16 -6.45
C ILE A 117 -19.02 12.99 -7.33
N VAL A 118 -19.15 11.79 -7.88
CA VAL A 118 -20.24 11.38 -8.75
C VAL A 118 -21.03 10.25 -8.08
N GLU A 119 -22.34 10.39 -8.04
CA GLU A 119 -23.24 9.28 -7.80
C GLU A 119 -23.45 8.53 -9.11
N LEU A 120 -23.22 7.22 -9.10
CA LEU A 120 -23.52 6.31 -10.19
C LEU A 120 -24.57 5.30 -9.72
N VAL A 121 -25.67 5.19 -10.47
CA VAL A 121 -26.76 4.25 -10.17
C VAL A 121 -26.79 3.16 -11.23
N LEU A 122 -26.73 1.91 -10.80
CA LEU A 122 -26.70 0.74 -11.66
C LEU A 122 -27.86 -0.20 -11.38
N GLN A 123 -28.47 -0.74 -12.43
CA GLN A 123 -29.44 -1.82 -12.35
C GLN A 123 -28.76 -3.13 -12.73
N PRO A 124 -28.53 -4.06 -11.78
CA PRO A 124 -27.97 -5.36 -12.11
C PRO A 124 -28.98 -6.19 -12.92
N ALA A 125 -28.50 -7.02 -13.84
CA ALA A 125 -29.32 -7.86 -14.70
C ALA A 125 -30.16 -8.88 -13.90
N GLN A 126 -29.66 -9.27 -12.73
CA GLN A 126 -30.36 -10.08 -11.75
C GLN A 126 -30.25 -9.44 -10.36
N PRO A 127 -31.28 -9.54 -9.51
CA PRO A 127 -31.19 -9.08 -8.13
C PRO A 127 -30.00 -9.70 -7.39
N LEU A 128 -29.27 -8.88 -6.64
CA LEU A 128 -28.15 -9.33 -5.80
C LEU A 128 -28.56 -9.31 -4.33
N GLU A 129 -28.22 -10.37 -3.61
CA GLU A 129 -28.33 -10.38 -2.14
C GLU A 129 -27.14 -9.64 -1.54
N VAL A 130 -27.35 -8.36 -1.22
CA VAL A 130 -26.31 -7.46 -0.69
C VAL A 130 -26.53 -7.25 0.81
N ARG A 131 -25.48 -7.48 1.61
CA ARG A 131 -25.45 -7.07 3.02
C ARG A 131 -24.95 -5.63 3.14
N ALA A 132 -25.51 -4.87 4.08
CA ALA A 132 -25.08 -3.51 4.37
C ALA A 132 -23.58 -3.48 4.69
N GLY A 133 -22.84 -2.59 4.02
CA GLY A 133 -21.38 -2.45 4.13
C GLY A 133 -20.57 -3.19 3.07
N GLN A 134 -21.22 -3.97 2.19
CA GLN A 134 -20.53 -4.63 1.07
C GLN A 134 -20.23 -3.67 -0.10
N TYR A 135 -19.31 -4.10 -0.96
CA TYR A 135 -18.89 -3.38 -2.16
C TYR A 135 -19.00 -4.25 -3.42
N MET A 136 -18.97 -3.62 -4.58
CA MET A 136 -18.83 -4.29 -5.88
C MET A 136 -17.46 -3.99 -6.48
N ARG A 137 -16.92 -4.97 -7.20
CA ARG A 137 -15.75 -4.81 -8.05
C ARG A 137 -16.19 -4.55 -9.49
N PHE A 138 -15.89 -3.36 -10.00
CA PHE A 138 -16.14 -2.97 -11.38
C PHE A 138 -15.02 -3.51 -12.24
N GLN A 139 -15.35 -4.29 -13.26
CA GLN A 139 -14.39 -4.79 -14.24
C GLN A 139 -14.29 -3.81 -15.40
N LEU A 140 -13.07 -3.47 -15.77
CA LEU A 140 -12.76 -2.56 -16.87
C LEU A 140 -12.34 -3.37 -18.10
N ASP A 141 -12.51 -2.80 -19.29
CA ASP A 141 -12.21 -3.49 -20.55
C ASP A 141 -10.72 -3.84 -20.71
N ASN A 142 -9.84 -3.11 -20.03
CA ASN A 142 -8.39 -3.38 -19.98
C ASN A 142 -8.01 -4.49 -18.98
N GLY A 143 -8.96 -5.17 -18.35
CA GLY A 143 -8.72 -6.22 -17.36
C GLY A 143 -8.49 -5.70 -15.93
N ASP A 144 -8.38 -4.39 -15.75
CA ASP A 144 -8.32 -3.79 -14.42
C ASP A 144 -9.66 -3.93 -13.68
N SER A 145 -9.61 -3.70 -12.37
CA SER A 145 -10.81 -3.60 -11.57
C SER A 145 -10.77 -2.46 -10.55
N ARG A 146 -11.95 -1.96 -10.15
CA ARG A 146 -12.10 -0.93 -9.11
C ARG A 146 -13.16 -1.35 -8.11
N CYS A 147 -12.84 -1.25 -6.83
CA CYS A 147 -13.81 -1.56 -5.77
C CYS A 147 -14.55 -0.29 -5.36
N PHE A 148 -15.88 -0.31 -5.41
CA PHE A 148 -16.71 0.77 -4.92
C PHE A 148 -17.77 0.21 -3.97
N SER A 149 -17.83 0.77 -2.76
CA SER A 149 -18.85 0.43 -1.77
C SER A 149 -20.23 0.78 -2.28
N ILE A 150 -21.18 -0.14 -2.04
CA ILE A 150 -22.60 0.09 -2.33
C ILE A 150 -23.09 1.06 -1.26
N ALA A 151 -23.63 2.20 -1.66
CA ALA A 151 -23.99 3.31 -0.79
C ALA A 151 -25.46 3.29 -0.32
N ASN A 152 -26.26 2.35 -0.81
CA ASN A 152 -27.68 2.18 -0.49
C ASN A 152 -27.98 0.77 0.05
N LEU A 153 -29.26 0.52 0.37
CA LEU A 153 -29.79 -0.80 0.67
C LEU A 153 -30.58 -1.30 -0.56
N PRO A 154 -30.00 -2.14 -1.46
CA PRO A 154 -30.64 -2.49 -2.73
C PRO A 154 -32.03 -3.11 -2.57
N ALA A 155 -32.26 -3.87 -1.50
CA ALA A 155 -33.57 -4.45 -1.18
C ALA A 155 -34.69 -3.41 -0.98
N GLN A 156 -34.34 -2.17 -0.62
CA GLN A 156 -35.28 -1.07 -0.43
C GLN A 156 -35.43 -0.19 -1.68
N GLU A 157 -34.57 -0.39 -2.69
CA GLU A 157 -34.48 0.45 -3.89
C GLU A 157 -34.57 -0.38 -5.18
N GLN A 158 -35.52 -1.32 -5.23
CA GLN A 158 -35.81 -2.13 -6.44
C GLN A 158 -34.59 -2.90 -6.99
N GLY A 159 -33.62 -3.21 -6.13
CA GLY A 159 -32.37 -3.88 -6.50
C GLY A 159 -31.32 -2.98 -7.16
N GLN A 160 -31.53 -1.66 -7.19
CA GLN A 160 -30.53 -0.72 -7.70
C GLN A 160 -29.32 -0.65 -6.78
N LEU A 161 -28.14 -0.50 -7.39
CA LEU A 161 -26.88 -0.32 -6.70
C LEU A 161 -26.43 1.14 -6.87
N VAL A 162 -26.25 1.85 -5.76
CA VAL A 162 -25.80 3.25 -5.76
C VAL A 162 -24.33 3.30 -5.32
N PHE A 163 -23.50 4.09 -6.00
CA PHE A 163 -22.08 4.26 -5.67
C PHE A 163 -21.73 5.73 -5.58
N HIS A 164 -20.90 6.13 -4.61
CA HIS A 164 -20.31 7.47 -4.56
C HIS A 164 -18.83 7.40 -4.93
N ILE A 165 -18.50 7.89 -6.11
CA ILE A 165 -17.19 7.72 -6.72
C ILE A 165 -16.47 9.08 -6.73
N ARG A 166 -15.33 9.16 -6.04
CA ARG A 166 -14.46 10.33 -6.10
C ARG A 166 -13.65 10.31 -7.39
N LYS A 167 -13.58 11.44 -8.09
CA LYS A 167 -12.70 11.67 -9.22
C LYS A 167 -11.27 11.82 -8.73
N VAL A 168 -10.39 10.97 -9.22
CA VAL A 168 -8.95 11.03 -8.98
C VAL A 168 -8.29 11.54 -10.25
N SER A 169 -7.44 12.57 -10.13
CA SER A 169 -6.73 13.10 -11.29
C SER A 169 -5.71 12.10 -11.82
N GLY A 170 -5.64 11.92 -13.14
CA GLY A 170 -4.88 10.84 -13.78
C GLY A 170 -5.51 9.45 -13.63
N GLY A 171 -6.69 9.32 -13.00
CA GLY A 171 -7.33 8.04 -12.72
C GLY A 171 -8.01 7.43 -13.94
N LEU A 172 -7.53 6.26 -14.38
CA LEU A 172 -8.07 5.50 -15.55
C LEU A 172 -9.60 5.39 -15.54
N PHE A 173 -10.18 5.02 -14.39
CA PHE A 173 -11.63 4.88 -14.28
C PHE A 173 -12.34 6.22 -14.22
N THR A 174 -11.87 7.15 -13.39
CA THR A 174 -12.67 8.32 -13.00
C THR A 174 -12.55 9.50 -13.95
N GLU A 175 -11.43 9.64 -14.66
CA GLU A 175 -11.27 10.62 -15.74
C GLU A 175 -11.58 10.03 -17.12
N GLY A 176 -11.33 8.73 -17.32
CA GLY A 176 -11.55 8.04 -18.59
C GLY A 176 -12.97 7.49 -18.74
N LEU A 177 -13.29 6.44 -17.98
CA LEU A 177 -14.51 5.65 -18.18
C LEU A 177 -15.77 6.28 -17.58
N LEU A 178 -15.68 6.79 -16.35
CA LEU A 178 -16.85 7.30 -15.61
C LEU A 178 -17.63 8.39 -16.38
N PRO A 179 -16.99 9.38 -17.06
CA PRO A 179 -17.73 10.34 -17.87
C PRO A 179 -18.50 9.73 -19.06
N THR A 180 -18.06 8.57 -19.57
CA THR A 180 -18.69 7.88 -20.71
C THR A 180 -19.84 6.95 -20.29
N LEU A 181 -19.96 6.65 -18.99
CA LEU A 181 -21.04 5.84 -18.40
C LEU A 181 -22.36 6.62 -18.35
N GLN A 182 -22.96 6.83 -19.52
CA GLN A 182 -24.29 7.41 -19.67
C GLN A 182 -25.39 6.36 -19.48
N ALA A 183 -26.63 6.80 -19.25
CA ALA A 183 -27.76 5.90 -19.09
C ALA A 183 -27.88 4.90 -20.26
N GLY A 184 -28.07 3.62 -19.94
CA GLY A 184 -28.08 2.51 -20.90
C GLY A 184 -26.71 1.87 -21.17
N ALA A 185 -25.59 2.48 -20.77
CA ALA A 185 -24.29 1.83 -20.81
C ALA A 185 -24.28 0.59 -19.90
N THR A 186 -23.50 -0.41 -20.27
CA THR A 186 -23.37 -1.65 -19.48
C THR A 186 -21.99 -1.72 -18.85
N VAL A 187 -21.95 -2.07 -17.57
CA VAL A 187 -20.72 -2.35 -16.83
C VAL A 187 -20.71 -3.79 -16.34
N LYS A 188 -19.53 -4.38 -16.27
CA LYS A 188 -19.31 -5.70 -15.69
C LYS A 188 -18.95 -5.53 -14.22
N LEU A 189 -19.64 -6.25 -13.35
CA LEU A 189 -19.45 -6.21 -11.92
C LEU A 189 -19.14 -7.61 -11.39
N GLU A 190 -18.46 -7.64 -10.26
CA GLU A 190 -18.21 -8.85 -9.48
C GLU A 190 -18.48 -8.57 -8.01
N GLY A 191 -19.29 -9.42 -7.39
CA GLY A 191 -19.65 -9.30 -5.98
C GLY A 191 -21.09 -9.74 -5.69
N PRO A 192 -21.63 -9.42 -4.51
CA PRO A 192 -21.06 -8.49 -3.51
C PRO A 192 -19.86 -9.07 -2.73
N LEU A 193 -18.94 -8.19 -2.34
CA LEU A 193 -17.69 -8.48 -1.61
C LEU A 193 -17.61 -7.66 -0.32
N GLY A 194 -16.65 -7.98 0.55
CA GLY A 194 -16.36 -7.21 1.78
C GLY A 194 -16.82 -7.90 3.06
N ALA A 195 -16.04 -7.71 4.11
CA ALA A 195 -16.25 -8.30 5.44
C ALA A 195 -16.75 -7.29 6.49
N CYS A 196 -16.63 -5.98 6.21
CA CYS A 196 -17.16 -4.91 7.04
C CYS A 196 -18.67 -4.76 6.85
N THR A 197 -19.39 -5.81 7.23
CA THR A 197 -20.84 -5.89 7.07
C THR A 197 -21.56 -5.68 8.39
N TRP A 198 -22.85 -5.36 8.31
CA TRP A 198 -23.72 -5.30 9.47
C TRP A 198 -23.69 -6.64 10.23
N GLN A 199 -23.36 -6.60 11.53
CA GLN A 199 -23.16 -7.76 12.41
C GLN A 199 -24.00 -7.62 13.70
N HIS A 200 -24.98 -6.73 13.71
CA HIS A 200 -25.58 -6.21 14.93
C HIS A 200 -27.11 -6.38 14.95
N ASP A 201 -27.61 -7.28 15.79
CA ASP A 201 -29.06 -7.60 15.86
C ASP A 201 -29.74 -7.11 17.16
N ASP A 202 -29.01 -6.46 18.06
CA ASP A 202 -29.51 -5.83 19.29
C ASP A 202 -29.56 -4.29 19.17
N GLN A 203 -30.03 -3.57 20.21
CA GLN A 203 -30.20 -2.11 20.19
C GLN A 203 -29.02 -1.38 20.86
N ARG A 204 -27.78 -1.83 20.62
CA ARG A 204 -26.60 -1.29 21.33
C ARG A 204 -26.11 0.00 20.66
N PRO A 205 -25.40 0.87 21.38
CA PRO A 205 -24.88 2.10 20.79
C PRO A 205 -23.91 1.83 19.63
N LEU A 206 -23.96 2.68 18.61
CA LEU A 206 -23.22 2.55 17.37
C LEU A 206 -22.40 3.83 17.11
N ILE A 207 -21.11 3.66 16.84
CA ILE A 207 -20.25 4.74 16.36
C ILE A 207 -19.77 4.40 14.95
N LEU A 208 -19.98 5.34 14.03
CA LEU A 208 -19.60 5.22 12.64
C LEU A 208 -18.49 6.20 12.32
N PHE A 209 -17.38 5.72 11.77
CA PHE A 209 -16.26 6.55 11.31
C PHE A 209 -16.13 6.49 9.80
N ALA A 210 -16.12 7.66 9.15
CA ALA A 210 -15.89 7.76 7.72
C ALA A 210 -14.83 8.83 7.41
N THR A 211 -14.03 8.63 6.36
CA THR A 211 -13.26 9.72 5.74
C THR A 211 -13.46 9.74 4.23
N GLY A 212 -13.66 10.92 3.65
CA GLY A 212 -13.87 11.07 2.20
C GLY A 212 -15.04 10.21 1.72
N THR A 213 -14.85 9.46 0.63
CA THR A 213 -15.88 8.53 0.09
C THR A 213 -16.04 7.25 0.92
N GLY A 214 -15.27 7.04 1.99
CA GLY A 214 -15.53 5.97 2.97
C GLY A 214 -16.96 6.04 3.55
N TYR A 215 -17.58 7.22 3.49
CA TYR A 215 -19.00 7.39 3.78
C TYR A 215 -19.91 6.49 2.96
N ALA A 216 -19.58 6.16 1.70
CA ALA A 216 -20.35 5.22 0.89
C ALA A 216 -20.41 3.83 1.53
N GLY A 217 -19.32 3.32 2.12
CA GLY A 217 -19.33 2.05 2.84
C GLY A 217 -20.07 2.09 4.18
N ILE A 218 -20.09 3.27 4.83
CA ILE A 218 -20.81 3.48 6.09
C ILE A 218 -22.31 3.72 5.87
N LYS A 219 -22.72 4.35 4.77
CA LYS A 219 -24.11 4.78 4.55
C LYS A 219 -25.13 3.63 4.65
N PRO A 220 -24.92 2.43 4.07
CA PRO A 220 -25.84 1.31 4.28
C PRO A 220 -25.93 0.87 5.74
N LEU A 221 -24.82 0.87 6.49
CA LEU A 221 -24.81 0.55 7.92
C LEU A 221 -25.61 1.58 8.71
N LEU A 222 -25.46 2.87 8.37
CA LEU A 222 -26.27 3.94 8.93
C LEU A 222 -27.76 3.74 8.61
N LEU A 223 -28.12 3.47 7.36
CA LEU A 223 -29.51 3.25 6.94
C LEU A 223 -30.15 2.06 7.68
N THR A 224 -29.40 0.96 7.85
CA THR A 224 -29.86 -0.18 8.65
C THR A 224 -30.07 0.21 10.11
N ALA A 225 -29.16 0.99 10.70
CA ALA A 225 -29.28 1.45 12.08
C ALA A 225 -30.46 2.41 12.29
N LEU A 226 -30.71 3.32 11.34
CA LEU A 226 -31.83 4.28 11.38
C LEU A 226 -33.20 3.62 11.26
N ALA A 227 -33.27 2.40 10.71
CA ALA A 227 -34.49 1.59 10.69
C ALA A 227 -34.79 0.93 12.05
N GLY A 228 -33.78 0.86 12.94
CA GLY A 228 -33.92 0.43 14.33
C GLY A 228 -34.09 1.61 15.30
N ASP A 229 -33.81 1.35 16.58
CA ASP A 229 -33.92 2.32 17.68
C ASP A 229 -32.58 2.51 18.42
N ALA A 230 -31.48 2.09 17.79
CA ALA A 230 -30.14 2.18 18.36
C ALA A 230 -29.68 3.65 18.45
N GLU A 231 -28.88 3.94 19.47
CA GLU A 231 -28.13 5.20 19.56
C GLU A 231 -27.01 5.21 18.52
N VAL A 232 -27.00 6.14 17.57
CA VAL A 232 -26.05 6.17 16.47
C VAL A 232 -25.34 7.52 16.39
N THR A 233 -24.01 7.51 16.39
CA THR A 233 -23.21 8.72 16.11
C THR A 233 -22.28 8.51 14.92
N LEU A 234 -22.39 9.34 13.89
CA LEU A 234 -21.48 9.37 12.74
C LEU A 234 -20.44 10.49 12.88
N TYR A 235 -19.16 10.16 12.80
CA TYR A 235 -18.08 11.13 12.60
C TYR A 235 -17.55 11.01 11.18
N TRP A 236 -17.74 12.06 10.39
CA TRP A 236 -17.28 12.11 9.00
C TRP A 236 -16.15 13.11 8.84
N GLY A 237 -14.98 12.63 8.43
CA GLY A 237 -13.78 13.43 8.18
C GLY A 237 -13.64 13.85 6.71
N GLY A 238 -13.39 15.13 6.47
CA GLY A 238 -13.17 15.71 5.14
C GLY A 238 -12.07 16.77 5.15
N SER A 239 -11.47 17.06 4.00
CA SER A 239 -10.48 18.14 3.83
C SER A 239 -11.13 19.51 3.63
N SER A 240 -12.34 19.53 3.06
CA SER A 240 -13.10 20.74 2.78
C SER A 240 -14.58 20.56 3.14
N PRO A 241 -15.35 21.64 3.31
CA PRO A 241 -16.79 21.54 3.53
C PRO A 241 -17.54 20.81 2.40
N ALA A 242 -17.00 20.86 1.17
CA ALA A 242 -17.59 20.18 0.01
C ALA A 242 -17.44 18.65 0.07
N ASP A 243 -16.56 18.11 0.92
CA ASP A 243 -16.43 16.66 1.12
C ASP A 243 -17.65 16.06 1.85
N PHE A 244 -18.46 16.87 2.53
CA PHE A 244 -19.68 16.44 3.23
C PHE A 244 -20.90 16.53 2.31
N TYR A 245 -20.80 15.89 1.15
CA TYR A 245 -21.77 16.02 0.05
C TYR A 245 -23.17 15.48 0.35
N ASP A 246 -23.33 14.62 1.35
CA ASP A 246 -24.65 14.08 1.78
C ASP A 246 -25.17 14.77 3.04
N ARG A 247 -24.67 15.97 3.34
CA ARG A 247 -25.01 16.74 4.54
C ARG A 247 -26.50 16.97 4.70
N GLU A 248 -27.22 17.27 3.63
CA GLU A 248 -28.65 17.56 3.70
C GLU A 248 -29.43 16.35 4.24
N PHE A 249 -29.14 15.15 3.71
CA PHE A 249 -29.70 13.91 4.22
C PHE A 249 -29.39 13.72 5.71
N LEU A 250 -28.11 13.88 6.11
CA LEU A 250 -27.70 13.70 7.50
C LEU A 250 -28.34 14.72 8.46
N ASP A 251 -28.49 15.96 8.03
CA ASP A 251 -29.15 17.04 8.80
C ASP A 251 -30.66 16.83 8.93
N VAL A 252 -31.31 16.20 7.95
CA VAL A 252 -32.72 15.79 8.04
C VAL A 252 -32.86 14.55 8.92
N SER A 253 -32.05 13.51 8.71
CA SER A 253 -32.08 12.28 9.50
C SER A 253 -31.85 12.56 10.99
N SER A 254 -30.93 13.45 11.33
CA SER A 254 -30.65 13.86 12.72
C SER A 254 -31.85 14.54 13.40
N ARG A 255 -32.75 15.17 12.62
CA ARG A 255 -33.99 15.75 13.14
C ARG A 255 -35.13 14.73 13.26
N VAL A 256 -35.18 13.76 12.34
CA VAL A 256 -36.23 12.75 12.27
C VAL A 256 -35.98 11.61 13.28
N HIS A 257 -34.72 11.27 13.53
CA HIS A 257 -34.32 10.18 14.43
C HIS A 257 -33.65 10.75 15.69
N PRO A 258 -34.35 10.81 16.84
CA PRO A 258 -33.84 11.43 18.07
C PRO A 258 -32.53 10.83 18.60
N HIS A 259 -32.29 9.56 18.28
CA HIS A 259 -31.12 8.79 18.70
C HIS A 259 -29.95 8.85 17.70
N PHE A 260 -30.10 9.57 16.58
CA PHE A 260 -29.04 9.75 15.60
C PHE A 260 -28.38 11.13 15.72
N ARG A 261 -27.05 11.14 15.69
CA ARG A 261 -26.23 12.35 15.61
C ARG A 261 -25.16 12.17 14.56
N TRP A 262 -24.74 13.27 13.95
CA TRP A 262 -23.56 13.25 13.10
C TRP A 262 -22.73 14.51 13.29
N GLN A 263 -21.42 14.38 13.07
CA GLN A 263 -20.45 15.45 13.25
C GLN A 263 -19.50 15.50 12.04
N PRO A 264 -19.54 16.57 11.23
CA PRO A 264 -18.49 16.83 10.25
C PRO A 264 -17.21 17.28 10.97
N VAL A 265 -16.07 16.75 10.54
CA VAL A 265 -14.75 17.09 11.07
C VAL A 265 -13.82 17.44 9.92
N LEU A 266 -13.38 18.71 9.88
CA LEU A 266 -12.39 19.14 8.92
C LEU A 266 -11.00 18.68 9.37
N SER A 267 -10.27 18.02 8.48
CA SER A 267 -8.97 17.39 8.79
C SER A 267 -7.89 18.41 9.18
N ALA A 268 -8.04 19.67 8.76
CA ALA A 268 -7.20 20.78 9.19
C ALA A 268 -7.41 21.20 10.66
N GLN A 269 -8.54 20.82 11.26
CA GLN A 269 -8.91 21.22 12.63
C GLN A 269 -8.67 20.09 13.62
N ALA A 270 -9.09 18.86 13.28
CA ALA A 270 -8.97 17.71 14.15
C ALA A 270 -9.06 16.40 13.37
N ARG A 271 -8.74 15.28 14.02
CA ARG A 271 -9.03 13.93 13.51
C ARG A 271 -10.32 13.40 14.12
N ILE A 272 -11.09 12.63 13.35
CA ILE A 272 -12.43 12.17 13.77
C ILE A 272 -12.43 11.39 15.08
N GLN A 273 -11.43 10.53 15.28
CA GLN A 273 -11.30 9.73 16.50
C GLN A 273 -11.02 10.60 17.73
N GLN A 274 -10.28 11.70 17.59
CA GLN A 274 -10.02 12.64 18.68
C GLN A 274 -11.29 13.40 19.08
N VAL A 275 -12.09 13.78 18.09
CA VAL A 275 -13.39 14.44 18.33
C VAL A 275 -14.39 13.48 18.96
N ALA A 276 -14.38 12.21 18.57
CA ALA A 276 -15.24 11.21 19.20
C ALA A 276 -14.87 10.98 20.66
N LEU A 277 -13.58 10.89 20.98
CA LEU A 277 -13.08 10.66 22.35
C LEU A 277 -13.26 11.86 23.28
N SER A 278 -13.41 13.07 22.75
CA SER A 278 -13.75 14.24 23.56
C SER A 278 -15.24 14.31 23.94
N GLN A 279 -16.06 13.42 23.37
CA GLN A 279 -17.49 13.29 23.67
C GLN A 279 -17.75 12.09 24.58
N THR A 280 -18.89 12.11 25.26
CA THR A 280 -19.27 11.04 26.18
C THR A 280 -19.92 9.89 25.41
N HIS A 281 -19.26 8.74 25.40
CA HIS A 281 -19.77 7.49 24.83
C HIS A 281 -19.58 6.33 25.82
N ARG A 282 -20.47 5.33 25.76
CA ARG A 282 -20.34 4.06 26.48
C ARG A 282 -19.48 3.08 25.68
N TRP A 283 -18.19 3.39 25.57
CA TRP A 283 -17.27 2.70 24.66
C TRP A 283 -17.24 1.17 24.82
N ASP A 284 -17.38 0.67 26.05
CA ASP A 284 -17.43 -0.76 26.37
C ASP A 284 -18.68 -1.48 25.84
N GLU A 285 -19.78 -0.76 25.67
CA GLU A 285 -21.05 -1.28 25.12
C GLU A 285 -21.18 -1.06 23.60
N THR A 286 -20.37 -0.16 23.03
CA THR A 286 -20.51 0.32 21.65
C THR A 286 -20.02 -0.67 20.59
N GLN A 287 -20.75 -0.75 19.48
CA GLN A 287 -20.27 -1.28 18.20
C GLN A 287 -19.68 -0.14 17.35
N VAL A 288 -18.51 -0.35 16.78
CA VAL A 288 -17.81 0.61 15.92
C VAL A 288 -17.67 0.05 14.50
N TYR A 289 -18.07 0.85 13.52
CA TYR A 289 -17.74 0.63 12.11
C TYR A 289 -16.89 1.77 11.57
N ALA A 290 -15.82 1.45 10.85
CA ALA A 290 -14.95 2.47 10.24
C ALA A 290 -14.66 2.18 8.76
N CYS A 291 -14.78 3.18 7.90
CA CYS A 291 -14.48 3.04 6.48
C CYS A 291 -13.74 4.27 5.91
N GLY A 292 -12.73 4.03 5.08
CA GLY A 292 -11.98 5.09 4.40
C GLY A 292 -10.46 4.96 4.54
N ASN A 293 -9.76 6.05 4.83
CA ASN A 293 -8.29 6.09 4.83
C ASN A 293 -7.70 5.11 5.87
N ALA A 294 -6.70 4.32 5.46
CA ALA A 294 -6.10 3.28 6.31
C ALA A 294 -5.42 3.82 7.58
N THR A 295 -4.81 5.01 7.51
CA THR A 295 -4.21 5.68 8.68
C THR A 295 -5.27 6.08 9.67
N MET A 296 -6.40 6.63 9.20
CA MET A 296 -7.55 6.93 10.07
C MET A 296 -8.05 5.66 10.77
N ILE A 297 -8.24 4.55 10.03
CA ILE A 297 -8.77 3.31 10.60
C ILE A 297 -7.85 2.77 11.69
N THR A 298 -6.54 2.78 11.43
CA THR A 298 -5.53 2.28 12.38
C THR A 298 -5.58 3.09 13.67
N GLN A 299 -5.57 4.42 13.57
CA GLN A 299 -5.60 5.32 14.72
C GLN A 299 -6.94 5.28 15.48
N ALA A 300 -8.07 5.26 14.76
CA ALA A 300 -9.39 5.17 15.36
C ALA A 300 -9.53 3.87 16.15
N ARG A 301 -9.03 2.75 15.61
CA ARG A 301 -9.05 1.46 16.30
C ARG A 301 -8.26 1.51 17.59
N GLU A 302 -6.99 1.90 17.53
CA GLU A 302 -6.11 1.98 18.71
C GLU A 302 -6.78 2.78 19.84
N GLN A 303 -7.28 3.97 19.52
CA GLN A 303 -7.84 4.85 20.54
C GLN A 303 -9.22 4.40 21.04
N CYS A 304 -10.06 3.82 20.18
CA CYS A 304 -11.34 3.23 20.61
C CYS A 304 -11.12 2.06 21.57
N LEU A 305 -10.15 1.18 21.29
CA LEU A 305 -9.80 0.09 22.21
C LEU A 305 -9.27 0.63 23.54
N ALA A 306 -8.40 1.64 23.51
CA ALA A 306 -7.91 2.30 24.71
C ALA A 306 -9.04 2.95 25.54
N ALA A 307 -10.11 3.41 24.87
CA ALA A 307 -11.29 3.97 25.52
C ALA A 307 -12.28 2.91 26.05
N GLY A 308 -12.09 1.64 25.72
CA GLY A 308 -12.87 0.51 26.25
C GLY A 308 -13.65 -0.30 25.22
N VAL A 309 -13.62 0.05 23.93
CA VAL A 309 -14.28 -0.74 22.88
C VAL A 309 -13.72 -2.16 22.86
N GLN A 310 -14.61 -3.15 22.87
CA GLN A 310 -14.20 -4.55 22.77
C GLN A 310 -13.62 -4.83 21.38
N PRO A 311 -12.51 -5.57 21.25
CA PRO A 311 -11.86 -5.73 19.95
C PRO A 311 -12.71 -6.37 18.84
N HIS A 312 -13.66 -7.25 19.17
CA HIS A 312 -14.61 -7.84 18.19
C HIS A 312 -15.65 -6.84 17.71
N ARG A 313 -15.84 -5.74 18.43
CA ARG A 313 -16.82 -4.70 18.15
C ARG A 313 -16.26 -3.55 17.32
N PHE A 314 -15.00 -3.62 16.91
CA PHE A 314 -14.42 -2.68 15.96
C PHE A 314 -14.25 -3.36 14.60
N VAL A 315 -15.15 -3.06 13.67
CA VAL A 315 -15.16 -3.62 12.31
C VAL A 315 -14.82 -2.52 11.32
N ALA A 316 -13.94 -2.77 10.36
CA ALA A 316 -13.50 -1.72 9.45
C ALA A 316 -13.13 -2.20 8.05
N GLU A 317 -13.21 -1.30 7.09
CA GLU A 317 -12.76 -1.50 5.71
C GLU A 317 -11.96 -0.29 5.20
N ALA A 318 -10.71 -0.54 4.80
CA ALA A 318 -9.84 0.50 4.28
C ALA A 318 -10.03 0.68 2.77
N PHE A 319 -10.15 1.94 2.35
CA PHE A 319 -10.05 2.34 0.96
C PHE A 319 -8.58 2.37 0.58
N VAL A 320 -8.14 1.29 -0.03
CA VAL A 320 -6.85 1.22 -0.70
C VAL A 320 -7.08 1.69 -2.12
N ALA A 321 -6.28 2.66 -2.59
CA ALA A 321 -6.31 3.04 -3.99
C ALA A 321 -6.21 1.77 -4.84
N SER A 322 -7.11 1.61 -5.80
CA SER A 322 -7.16 0.43 -6.64
C SER A 322 -6.00 0.46 -7.66
N GLY A 323 -4.80 0.22 -7.15
CA GLY A 323 -3.66 -0.42 -7.80
C GLY A 323 -3.25 -1.71 -7.07
N ALA A 324 -3.99 -2.11 -6.02
CA ALA A 324 -3.59 -3.17 -5.09
C ALA A 324 -4.10 -4.59 -5.42
N LEU A 325 -4.90 -4.79 -6.48
CA LEU A 325 -5.30 -6.12 -6.96
C LEU A 325 -5.58 -6.07 -8.47
N THR A 326 -4.55 -6.27 -9.29
CA THR A 326 -4.46 -7.32 -10.30
C THR A 326 -3.19 -7.20 -11.12
N THR A 327 -2.59 -8.36 -11.35
CA THR A 327 -1.84 -8.71 -12.56
C THR A 327 -2.29 -7.94 -13.80
N GLN A 328 -1.36 -7.14 -14.30
CA GLN A 328 -1.06 -6.84 -15.71
C GLN A 328 -2.04 -5.99 -16.55
N ALA A 329 -1.66 -4.71 -16.63
CA ALA A 329 -1.30 -3.94 -17.83
C ALA A 329 -2.40 -3.12 -18.55
N SER A 330 -2.37 -1.79 -18.40
CA SER A 330 -1.51 -0.90 -19.22
C SER A 330 -1.94 0.58 -19.20
N SER A 331 -0.97 1.49 -19.08
CA SER A 331 -0.95 2.76 -19.82
C SER A 331 0.49 2.98 -20.29
N ALA A 332 0.70 3.14 -21.59
CA ALA A 332 1.98 2.95 -22.25
C ALA A 332 3.10 3.93 -21.78
N SER A 333 4.01 3.46 -20.93
CA SER A 333 5.20 2.81 -21.47
C SER A 333 4.87 1.32 -21.58
N THR A 334 4.95 0.72 -22.77
CA THR A 334 4.98 -0.73 -22.83
C THR A 334 6.30 -1.14 -22.21
N LEU A 335 6.27 -1.49 -20.92
CA LEU A 335 7.37 -2.15 -20.26
C LEU A 335 7.89 -3.23 -21.21
N HIS A 336 9.19 -3.19 -21.48
CA HIS A 336 9.79 -4.18 -22.36
C HIS A 336 9.46 -5.59 -21.83
N PRO A 337 8.81 -6.47 -22.62
CA PRO A 337 8.11 -7.66 -22.10
C PRO A 337 9.03 -8.70 -21.45
N GLN A 338 10.33 -8.61 -21.70
CA GLN A 338 11.36 -9.47 -21.09
C GLN A 338 12.14 -8.69 -20.04
N LEU A 339 12.88 -7.67 -20.46
CA LEU A 339 13.74 -6.85 -19.61
C LEU A 339 13.00 -6.15 -18.47
N GLU A 340 11.77 -5.66 -18.65
CA GLU A 340 11.04 -4.84 -17.65
C GLU A 340 9.80 -5.57 -17.12
N LYS A 341 9.83 -6.90 -17.11
CA LYS A 341 8.72 -7.70 -16.60
C LYS A 341 8.54 -7.49 -15.10
N VAL A 342 7.35 -7.04 -14.71
CA VAL A 342 6.94 -6.85 -13.31
C VAL A 342 5.98 -7.93 -12.85
N GLY A 343 5.80 -8.03 -11.54
CA GLY A 343 4.93 -9.02 -10.92
C GLY A 343 3.47 -8.61 -10.83
N PRO A 344 2.64 -9.49 -10.26
CA PRO A 344 1.20 -9.36 -10.18
C PRO A 344 0.72 -8.20 -9.29
N ARG A 345 1.56 -7.71 -8.37
CA ARG A 345 1.23 -6.63 -7.44
C ARG A 345 1.78 -5.29 -7.91
N TYR A 346 2.63 -5.25 -8.93
CA TYR A 346 3.25 -4.01 -9.40
C TYR A 346 2.21 -2.93 -9.66
N SER A 347 2.42 -1.76 -9.06
CA SER A 347 1.62 -0.57 -9.31
C SER A 347 2.48 0.67 -9.14
N LEU A 348 2.22 1.69 -9.95
CA LEU A 348 2.91 2.98 -9.87
C LEU A 348 2.83 3.56 -8.46
N ASP A 349 1.62 3.60 -7.88
CA ASP A 349 1.39 4.13 -6.53
C ASP A 349 2.13 3.33 -5.44
N GLY A 350 2.16 2.01 -5.56
CA GLY A 350 2.88 1.15 -4.61
C GLY A 350 4.38 1.39 -4.63
N MET A 351 4.95 1.50 -5.83
CA MET A 351 6.37 1.83 -6.01
C MET A 351 6.71 3.24 -5.53
N LEU A 352 5.87 4.24 -5.81
CA LEU A 352 6.07 5.61 -5.34
C LEU A 352 5.95 5.72 -3.81
N ALA A 353 5.03 4.98 -3.19
CA ALA A 353 4.90 4.92 -1.74
C ALA A 353 6.11 4.22 -1.11
N ALA A 354 6.58 3.12 -1.69
CA ALA A 354 7.78 2.41 -1.26
C ALA A 354 9.02 3.33 -1.33
N ARG A 355 9.18 4.07 -2.43
CA ARG A 355 10.22 5.08 -2.60
C ARG A 355 10.14 6.16 -1.53
N GLU A 356 8.97 6.78 -1.33
CA GLU A 356 8.79 7.83 -0.32
C GLU A 356 9.17 7.33 1.08
N GLN A 357 8.83 6.08 1.40
CA GLN A 357 9.17 5.46 2.67
C GLN A 357 10.67 5.17 2.81
N SER A 358 11.34 4.72 1.73
CA SER A 358 12.81 4.56 1.71
C SER A 358 13.55 5.89 1.88
N VAL A 359 13.09 6.97 1.23
CA VAL A 359 13.64 8.32 1.42
C VAL A 359 13.55 8.75 2.89
N ARG A 360 12.39 8.56 3.51
CA ARG A 360 12.20 8.86 4.94
C ARG A 360 13.09 7.99 5.82
N ALA A 361 13.31 6.73 5.44
CA ALA A 361 14.17 5.81 6.19
C ALA A 361 15.63 6.24 6.16
N VAL A 362 16.17 6.58 4.99
CA VAL A 362 17.54 7.10 4.87
C VAL A 362 17.70 8.39 5.68
N ALA A 363 16.75 9.32 5.60
CA ALA A 363 16.78 10.53 6.43
C ALA A 363 16.76 10.23 7.94
N ALA A 364 15.94 9.28 8.38
CA ALA A 364 15.86 8.86 9.77
C ALA A 364 17.16 8.18 10.24
N ILE A 365 17.75 7.31 9.42
CA ILE A 365 19.04 6.64 9.70
C ILE A 365 20.15 7.67 9.78
N ALA A 366 20.27 8.55 8.79
CA ALA A 366 21.28 9.60 8.75
C ALA A 366 21.20 10.52 9.99
N SER A 367 19.98 10.85 10.45
CA SER A 367 19.78 11.68 11.65
C SER A 367 20.23 11.02 12.96
N GLN A 368 20.35 9.68 12.99
CA GLN A 368 20.75 8.90 14.16
C GLN A 368 22.23 8.55 14.17
N LEU A 369 22.96 8.78 13.07
CA LEU A 369 24.41 8.57 13.01
C LEU A 369 25.14 9.57 13.92
N GLN A 370 26.09 9.05 14.71
CA GLN A 370 26.86 9.85 15.67
C GLN A 370 28.36 9.60 15.54
N VAL A 371 29.15 10.67 15.65
CA VAL A 371 30.61 10.56 15.73
C VAL A 371 30.98 9.64 16.91
N GLY A 372 31.86 8.69 16.66
CA GLY A 372 32.24 7.64 17.61
C GLY A 372 31.52 6.31 17.42
N MET A 373 30.47 6.25 16.59
CA MET A 373 29.78 5.01 16.23
C MET A 373 30.63 4.16 15.28
N THR A 374 30.69 2.84 15.49
CA THR A 374 31.30 1.92 14.53
C THR A 374 30.35 1.62 13.36
N THR A 375 30.89 1.20 12.22
CA THR A 375 30.06 0.76 11.08
C THR A 375 29.10 -0.37 11.47
N ALA A 376 29.52 -1.32 12.31
CA ALA A 376 28.64 -2.36 12.84
C ALA A 376 27.45 -1.80 13.63
N GLN A 377 27.70 -0.84 14.53
CA GLN A 377 26.65 -0.20 15.33
C GLN A 377 25.67 0.59 14.47
N ALA A 378 26.15 1.25 13.42
CA ALA A 378 25.31 1.98 12.48
C ALA A 378 24.41 1.05 11.67
N LEU A 379 24.93 -0.09 11.21
CA LEU A 379 24.15 -1.11 10.51
C LEU A 379 23.06 -1.71 11.41
N GLU A 380 23.39 -2.00 12.68
CA GLU A 380 22.42 -2.47 13.68
C GLU A 380 21.32 -1.43 13.92
N MET A 381 21.70 -0.16 14.14
CA MET A 381 20.74 0.95 14.29
C MET A 381 19.84 1.11 13.06
N ALA A 382 20.39 0.99 11.86
CA ALA A 382 19.63 1.11 10.63
C ALA A 382 18.63 -0.04 10.45
N ALA A 383 19.03 -1.27 10.76
CA ALA A 383 18.14 -2.42 10.75
C ALA A 383 16.95 -2.22 11.72
N HIS A 384 17.21 -1.73 12.94
CA HIS A 384 16.16 -1.40 13.91
C HIS A 384 15.25 -0.28 13.40
N THR A 385 15.81 0.75 12.77
CA THR A 385 15.04 1.86 12.19
C THR A 385 14.10 1.38 11.08
N LEU A 386 14.60 0.58 10.14
CA LEU A 386 13.79 0.01 9.06
C LEU A 386 12.67 -0.88 9.58
N GLN A 387 12.97 -1.73 10.57
CA GLN A 387 11.99 -2.58 11.22
C GLN A 387 10.89 -1.76 11.93
N ALA A 388 11.29 -0.73 12.70
CA ALA A 388 10.34 0.16 13.39
C ALA A 388 9.44 0.94 12.41
N MET A 389 9.96 1.24 11.22
CA MET A 389 9.21 1.87 10.13
C MET A 389 8.27 0.89 9.40
N GLY A 390 8.30 -0.40 9.73
CA GLY A 390 7.41 -1.42 9.18
C GLY A 390 7.94 -2.13 7.94
N ALA A 391 9.26 -2.13 7.72
CA ALA A 391 9.87 -2.89 6.63
C ALA A 391 9.67 -4.38 6.92
N SER A 392 9.18 -5.13 5.94
CA SER A 392 8.95 -6.56 6.12
C SER A 392 10.25 -7.37 6.09
N HIS A 393 11.19 -6.96 5.24
CA HIS A 393 12.55 -7.46 5.08
C HIS A 393 13.31 -6.50 4.16
N THR A 394 14.59 -6.79 3.88
CA THR A 394 15.39 -6.06 2.89
C THR A 394 15.69 -6.98 1.71
N TRP A 395 15.51 -6.49 0.48
CA TRP A 395 15.74 -7.28 -0.74
C TRP A 395 17.22 -7.26 -1.17
N HIS A 396 17.98 -6.22 -0.81
CA HIS A 396 19.45 -6.26 -0.69
C HIS A 396 19.90 -5.78 0.70
N PRO A 397 21.13 -6.09 1.13
CA PRO A 397 21.66 -5.63 2.42
C PRO A 397 21.65 -4.11 2.53
N THR A 398 21.35 -3.58 3.71
CA THR A 398 21.63 -2.18 4.04
C THR A 398 23.13 -1.93 3.99
N TYR A 399 23.56 -0.91 3.24
CA TYR A 399 24.95 -0.51 3.17
C TYR A 399 25.15 0.82 3.89
N ILE A 400 26.04 0.80 4.89
CA ILE A 400 26.54 2.03 5.54
C ILE A 400 28.06 1.99 5.47
N ARG A 401 28.66 3.03 4.88
CA ARG A 401 30.11 3.11 4.67
C ARG A 401 30.65 4.45 5.17
N PHE A 402 31.70 4.41 5.97
CA PHE A 402 32.33 5.61 6.55
C PHE A 402 33.69 5.88 5.91
N GLY A 403 33.99 7.15 5.62
CA GLY A 403 35.30 7.61 5.14
C GLY A 403 35.80 6.79 3.95
N ASP A 404 37.01 6.25 4.04
CA ASP A 404 37.65 5.46 2.97
C ASP A 404 36.83 4.27 2.45
N ASP A 405 35.83 3.79 3.20
CA ASP A 405 35.01 2.68 2.73
C ASP A 405 33.95 3.16 1.71
N THR A 406 33.72 4.47 1.53
CA THR A 406 32.75 5.00 0.56
C THR A 406 33.15 4.80 -0.91
N VAL A 407 34.43 4.54 -1.20
CA VAL A 407 34.89 4.17 -2.56
C VAL A 407 34.69 2.67 -2.87
N ARG A 408 34.34 1.86 -1.88
CA ARG A 408 34.18 0.41 -2.07
C ARG A 408 32.82 0.12 -2.66
N THR A 409 32.69 -0.98 -3.40
CA THR A 409 31.44 -1.57 -3.88
C THR A 409 30.96 -2.66 -2.91
N PRO A 410 29.69 -3.12 -3.00
CA PRO A 410 29.18 -4.21 -2.17
C PRO A 410 30.03 -5.49 -2.16
N ARG A 411 30.79 -5.75 -3.24
CA ARG A 411 31.62 -6.96 -3.38
C ARG A 411 32.97 -6.89 -2.67
N GLN A 412 33.43 -5.69 -2.31
CA GLN A 412 34.78 -5.46 -1.80
C GLN A 412 34.90 -5.53 -0.27
N GLY A 413 33.77 -5.70 0.44
CA GLY A 413 33.73 -5.75 1.90
C GLY A 413 34.12 -4.43 2.58
N ILE A 414 33.71 -4.24 3.83
CA ILE A 414 33.96 -3.01 4.61
C ILE A 414 34.56 -3.35 5.97
N ASP A 415 35.21 -2.38 6.62
CA ASP A 415 35.69 -2.55 7.99
C ASP A 415 34.56 -2.25 8.99
N LEU A 416 33.98 -3.30 9.57
CA LEU A 416 32.90 -3.18 10.55
C LEU A 416 33.31 -2.45 11.84
N GLN A 417 34.62 -2.37 12.13
CA GLN A 417 35.14 -1.68 13.32
C GLN A 417 35.55 -0.22 13.02
N ARG A 418 35.42 0.24 11.77
CA ARG A 418 35.68 1.64 11.43
C ARG A 418 34.72 2.53 12.20
N VAL A 419 35.29 3.58 12.81
CA VAL A 419 34.55 4.54 13.63
C VAL A 419 34.30 5.82 12.84
N LEU A 420 33.06 6.31 12.88
CA LEU A 420 32.66 7.59 12.28
C LEU A 420 33.39 8.76 12.96
N ARG A 421 34.13 9.56 12.18
CA ARG A 421 34.91 10.72 12.65
C ARG A 421 34.17 12.03 12.43
N THR A 422 34.67 13.10 13.08
CA THR A 422 34.08 14.44 13.02
C THR A 422 34.07 15.11 11.65
N THR A 423 34.86 14.59 10.70
CA THR A 423 35.02 15.16 9.35
C THR A 423 34.82 14.13 8.24
N ASP A 424 34.12 13.03 8.52
CA ASP A 424 33.94 11.92 7.57
C ASP A 424 32.84 12.18 6.53
N ILE A 425 32.90 11.40 5.46
CA ILE A 425 31.84 11.22 4.47
C ILE A 425 31.17 9.86 4.72
N VAL A 426 29.85 9.78 4.55
CA VAL A 426 29.06 8.60 4.87
C VAL A 426 28.09 8.29 3.76
N VAL A 427 28.12 7.06 3.24
CA VAL A 427 27.08 6.53 2.37
C VAL A 427 26.07 5.76 3.21
N VAL A 428 24.77 6.01 3.00
CA VAL A 428 23.67 5.19 3.52
C VAL A 428 22.81 4.77 2.35
N ASP A 429 22.59 3.48 2.20
CA ASP A 429 21.89 2.87 1.08
C ASP A 429 21.02 1.71 1.61
N VAL A 430 19.73 1.72 1.27
CA VAL A 430 18.72 0.82 1.82
C VAL A 430 17.78 0.26 0.75
N GLY A 431 17.62 -1.07 0.76
CA GLY A 431 16.64 -1.79 -0.05
C GLY A 431 15.53 -2.48 0.74
N PRO A 432 14.70 -1.76 1.51
CA PRO A 432 13.60 -2.35 2.28
C PRO A 432 12.44 -2.79 1.38
N VAL A 433 11.63 -3.72 1.86
CA VAL A 433 10.36 -4.12 1.22
C VAL A 433 9.19 -3.61 2.04
N TRP A 434 8.46 -2.65 1.45
CA TRP A 434 7.30 -1.97 2.02
C TRP A 434 6.02 -2.51 1.38
N ASP A 435 5.16 -3.16 2.17
CA ASP A 435 3.87 -3.70 1.69
C ASP A 435 3.98 -4.53 0.38
N GLY A 436 5.06 -5.29 0.24
CA GLY A 436 5.34 -6.13 -0.93
C GLY A 436 5.89 -5.39 -2.15
N TYR A 437 6.27 -4.12 -2.01
CA TYR A 437 7.01 -3.35 -3.01
C TYR A 437 8.44 -3.16 -2.56
N GLU A 438 9.38 -3.32 -3.47
CA GLU A 438 10.77 -3.00 -3.23
C GLU A 438 10.90 -1.47 -3.19
N GLY A 439 11.41 -0.96 -2.07
CA GLY A 439 11.93 0.39 -1.99
C GLY A 439 13.43 0.34 -2.18
N ASP A 440 13.98 1.41 -2.74
CA ASP A 440 15.40 1.54 -3.00
C ASP A 440 15.78 3.01 -3.02
N TYR A 441 16.72 3.39 -2.16
CA TYR A 441 17.16 4.76 -2.00
C TYR A 441 18.44 4.80 -1.18
N GLY A 442 19.38 5.62 -1.65
CA GLY A 442 20.66 5.79 -1.00
C GLY A 442 21.23 7.17 -1.29
N ASP A 443 21.92 7.73 -0.30
CA ASP A 443 22.51 9.06 -0.39
C ASP A 443 23.78 9.17 0.46
N THR A 444 24.51 10.27 0.26
CA THR A 444 25.77 10.56 0.92
C THR A 444 25.68 11.79 1.82
N PHE A 445 26.21 11.67 3.04
CA PHE A 445 26.19 12.67 4.08
C PHE A 445 27.61 13.06 4.48
N VAL A 446 27.85 14.35 4.74
CA VAL A 446 29.15 14.85 5.19
C VAL A 446 29.06 15.33 6.64
N PHE A 447 29.92 14.80 7.49
CA PHE A 447 30.10 15.26 8.86
C PHE A 447 31.17 16.34 8.91
N GLY A 448 30.90 17.42 9.64
CA GLY A 448 31.83 18.54 9.80
C GLY A 448 32.14 19.31 8.51
N GLN A 449 33.31 19.94 8.48
CA GLN A 449 33.78 20.78 7.38
C GLN A 449 34.98 20.12 6.71
N HIS A 450 34.77 19.54 5.53
CA HIS A 450 35.83 18.98 4.70
C HIS A 450 35.56 19.28 3.22
N ALA A 451 36.35 20.19 2.63
CA ALA A 451 36.08 20.75 1.31
C ALA A 451 35.95 19.68 0.21
N LEU A 452 36.81 18.64 0.26
CA LEU A 452 36.78 17.56 -0.73
C LEU A 452 35.54 16.67 -0.61
N HIS A 453 35.02 16.45 0.61
CA HIS A 453 33.81 15.64 0.82
C HIS A 453 32.57 16.37 0.29
N HIS A 454 32.45 17.67 0.59
CA HIS A 454 31.36 18.51 0.07
C HIS A 454 31.41 18.60 -1.46
N ALA A 455 32.60 18.81 -2.05
CA ALA A 455 32.76 18.81 -3.50
C ALA A 455 32.39 17.48 -4.17
N CYS A 456 32.61 16.34 -3.48
CA CYS A 456 32.23 15.02 -3.96
C CYS A 456 30.71 14.86 -4.02
N VAL A 457 30.01 15.23 -2.94
CA VAL A 457 28.54 15.15 -2.86
C VAL A 457 27.85 16.12 -3.83
N GLU A 458 28.37 17.33 -3.98
CA GLU A 458 27.85 18.30 -4.96
C GLU A 458 27.98 17.75 -6.38
N ALA A 459 29.18 17.26 -6.77
CA ALA A 459 29.38 16.68 -8.08
C ALA A 459 28.54 15.41 -8.31
N LEU A 460 28.33 14.60 -7.27
CA LEU A 460 27.48 13.40 -7.33
C LEU A 460 26.05 13.74 -7.73
N HIS A 461 25.41 14.67 -7.02
CA HIS A 461 24.03 15.07 -7.32
C HIS A 461 23.92 15.77 -8.68
N GLU A 462 24.91 16.58 -9.08
CA GLU A 462 24.95 17.17 -10.42
C GLU A 462 25.04 16.10 -11.53
N VAL A 463 25.95 15.12 -11.39
CA VAL A 463 26.09 14.01 -12.35
C VAL A 463 24.79 13.21 -12.43
N PHE A 464 24.17 12.91 -11.28
CA PHE A 464 22.89 12.20 -11.24
C PHE A 464 21.79 12.98 -11.97
N ASP A 465 21.62 14.27 -11.67
CA ASP A 465 20.57 15.10 -12.26
C ASP A 465 20.75 15.28 -13.77
N GLU A 466 21.98 15.51 -14.24
CA GLU A 466 22.29 15.58 -15.67
C GLU A 466 21.99 14.25 -16.37
N THR A 467 22.31 13.12 -15.72
CA THR A 467 22.06 11.77 -16.25
C THR A 467 20.57 11.48 -16.32
N ARG A 468 19.81 11.83 -15.28
CA ARG A 468 18.34 11.73 -15.26
C ARG A 468 17.69 12.62 -16.33
N GLN A 469 18.20 13.83 -16.56
CA GLN A 469 17.74 14.69 -17.66
C GLN A 469 18.09 14.09 -19.04
N ALA A 470 19.22 13.39 -19.16
CA ALA A 470 19.57 12.63 -20.36
C ALA A 470 18.60 11.47 -20.60
N TRP A 471 18.21 10.75 -19.55
CA TRP A 471 17.16 9.73 -19.63
C TRP A 471 15.83 10.30 -20.14
N GLY A 472 15.42 11.48 -19.66
CA GLY A 472 14.23 12.18 -20.15
C GLY A 472 14.26 12.56 -21.64
N ARG A 473 15.46 12.56 -22.27
CA ARG A 473 15.67 12.76 -23.72
C ARG A 473 15.67 11.45 -24.52
N GLY A 474 15.53 10.30 -23.87
CA GLY A 474 15.40 8.99 -24.52
C GLY A 474 16.70 8.19 -24.66
N LEU A 475 17.69 8.41 -23.80
CA LEU A 475 18.92 7.60 -23.79
C LEU A 475 18.66 6.17 -23.27
N THR A 476 19.32 5.19 -23.86
CA THR A 476 19.32 3.80 -23.37
C THR A 476 20.10 3.66 -22.07
N GLY A 477 19.90 2.56 -21.35
CA GLY A 477 20.64 2.30 -20.11
C GLY A 477 22.17 2.38 -20.29
N ARG A 478 22.70 1.78 -21.35
CA ARG A 478 24.13 1.90 -21.71
C ARG A 478 24.57 3.33 -21.99
N GLU A 479 23.77 4.07 -22.76
CA GLU A 479 24.05 5.47 -23.10
C GLU A 479 24.02 6.38 -21.87
N LEU A 480 23.18 6.06 -20.86
CA LEU A 480 23.14 6.79 -19.59
C LEU A 480 24.45 6.66 -18.82
N TYR A 481 25.04 5.47 -18.74
CA TYR A 481 26.32 5.29 -18.05
C TYR A 481 27.49 5.88 -18.83
N ASP A 482 27.45 5.84 -20.17
CA ASP A 482 28.41 6.57 -21.00
C ASP A 482 28.30 8.09 -20.79
N PHE A 483 27.08 8.61 -20.59
CA PHE A 483 26.84 10.01 -20.29
C PHE A 483 27.33 10.37 -18.88
N ALA A 484 26.97 9.58 -17.87
CA ALA A 484 27.38 9.77 -16.48
C ALA A 484 28.91 9.76 -16.34
N GLU A 485 29.60 8.84 -17.02
CA GLU A 485 31.05 8.75 -17.00
C GLU A 485 31.72 10.01 -17.57
N ARG A 486 31.21 10.53 -18.70
CA ARG A 486 31.69 11.79 -19.28
C ARG A 486 31.42 12.99 -18.36
N SER A 487 30.23 13.04 -17.74
CA SER A 487 29.89 14.12 -16.80
C SER A 487 30.79 14.10 -15.57
N ALA A 488 31.03 12.92 -14.99
CA ALA A 488 31.94 12.73 -13.86
C ALA A 488 33.36 13.16 -14.21
N GLN A 489 33.90 12.71 -15.35
CA GLN A 489 35.24 13.07 -15.81
C GLN A 489 35.40 14.58 -16.04
N ALA A 490 34.38 15.23 -16.62
CA ALA A 490 34.38 16.68 -16.83
C ALA A 490 34.42 17.47 -15.50
N LYS A 491 33.94 16.87 -14.41
CA LYS A 491 33.96 17.42 -13.06
C LYS A 491 35.17 16.94 -12.23
N GLY A 492 36.08 16.17 -12.81
CA GLY A 492 37.30 15.69 -12.15
C GLY A 492 37.13 14.42 -11.31
N TRP A 493 36.00 13.71 -11.45
CA TRP A 493 35.68 12.49 -10.70
C TRP A 493 35.68 11.25 -11.62
N GLN A 494 35.82 10.07 -11.03
CA GLN A 494 35.70 8.79 -11.72
C GLN A 494 34.36 8.13 -11.36
N LEU A 495 33.62 7.65 -12.36
CA LEU A 495 32.42 6.85 -12.14
C LEU A 495 32.81 5.39 -11.84
N GLU A 496 32.33 4.80 -10.75
CA GLU A 496 32.46 3.36 -10.52
C GLU A 496 31.41 2.62 -11.35
N ARG A 497 31.78 2.30 -12.58
CA ARG A 497 30.86 1.74 -13.58
C ARG A 497 30.37 0.33 -13.26
N ASN A 498 31.02 -0.40 -12.34
CA ASN A 498 30.56 -1.73 -11.94
C ASN A 498 29.39 -1.68 -10.94
N LEU A 499 29.15 -0.53 -10.31
CA LEU A 499 27.97 -0.27 -9.50
C LEU A 499 26.95 0.44 -10.39
N ALA A 500 26.22 -0.37 -11.13
CA ALA A 500 25.20 0.09 -12.03
C ALA A 500 23.83 -0.28 -11.47
N GLY A 501 22.94 0.70 -11.58
CA GLY A 501 21.51 0.65 -11.37
C GLY A 501 20.90 -0.65 -11.81
N HIS A 502 19.89 -1.08 -11.08
CA HIS A 502 19.17 -2.31 -11.37
C HIS A 502 17.67 -2.03 -11.49
N ARG A 503 16.95 -3.11 -11.67
CA ARG A 503 15.50 -3.09 -11.68
C ARG A 503 14.94 -3.08 -10.28
N ILE A 504 13.71 -2.59 -10.20
CA ILE A 504 12.90 -2.65 -9.01
C ILE A 504 11.45 -2.96 -9.40
N ALA A 505 10.70 -3.65 -8.55
CA ALA A 505 9.30 -3.98 -8.81
C ALA A 505 8.52 -4.25 -7.51
N ASP A 506 7.32 -4.83 -7.64
CA ASP A 506 6.78 -5.62 -6.56
C ASP A 506 7.72 -6.79 -6.25
N PHE A 507 8.00 -6.99 -4.97
CA PHE A 507 8.99 -7.95 -4.52
C PHE A 507 8.58 -9.39 -4.89
N PRO A 508 9.50 -10.23 -5.40
CA PRO A 508 10.90 -9.94 -5.74
C PRO A 508 11.14 -9.71 -7.24
N HIS A 509 11.80 -8.62 -7.64
CA HIS A 509 12.13 -8.37 -9.05
C HIS A 509 13.14 -9.37 -9.64
N VAL A 510 14.02 -9.93 -8.79
CA VAL A 510 15.09 -10.86 -9.20
C VAL A 510 14.58 -12.15 -9.85
N LEU A 511 13.28 -12.44 -9.73
CA LEU A 511 12.63 -13.55 -10.43
C LEU A 511 12.49 -13.30 -11.94
N TYR A 512 12.60 -12.05 -12.39
CA TYR A 512 12.36 -11.65 -13.76
C TYR A 512 13.64 -11.35 -14.53
N SER A 513 14.57 -10.60 -13.92
CA SER A 513 15.89 -10.34 -14.47
C SER A 513 16.85 -9.81 -13.40
N GLN A 514 18.15 -9.96 -13.64
CA GLN A 514 19.25 -9.32 -12.89
C GLN A 514 20.10 -8.42 -13.81
N ASP A 515 19.54 -8.01 -14.94
CA ASP A 515 20.22 -7.13 -15.89
C ASP A 515 20.58 -5.80 -15.21
N LYS A 516 21.77 -5.32 -15.51
CA LYS A 516 22.23 -4.00 -15.05
C LYS A 516 21.79 -2.93 -16.02
N LEU A 517 21.37 -1.79 -15.49
CA LEU A 517 20.98 -0.63 -16.26
C LEU A 517 22.09 -0.18 -17.23
N ALA A 518 23.36 -0.26 -16.83
CA ALA A 518 24.50 0.07 -17.69
C ALA A 518 24.68 -0.85 -18.92
N GLU A 519 23.98 -1.99 -18.96
CA GLU A 519 24.11 -3.03 -19.98
C GLU A 519 22.87 -3.13 -20.89
N VAL A 520 21.75 -2.48 -20.54
CA VAL A 520 20.53 -2.56 -21.34
C VAL A 520 20.53 -1.56 -22.50
N GLU A 521 20.11 -2.06 -23.67
CA GLU A 521 20.03 -1.29 -24.94
C GLU A 521 18.63 -0.69 -25.18
N ILE A 522 17.74 -0.74 -24.17
CA ILE A 522 16.43 -0.08 -24.20
C ILE A 522 16.49 1.26 -23.48
N VAL A 523 15.58 2.17 -23.84
CA VAL A 523 15.29 3.36 -23.02
C VAL A 523 14.54 2.89 -21.77
N PRO A 524 15.13 3.02 -20.56
CA PRO A 524 14.52 2.52 -19.33
C PRO A 524 13.14 3.14 -19.11
N SER A 525 12.17 2.32 -18.70
CA SER A 525 10.85 2.78 -18.29
C SER A 525 10.90 3.42 -16.90
N GLU A 526 10.02 4.39 -16.67
CA GLU A 526 9.85 5.01 -15.36
C GLU A 526 9.38 3.98 -14.33
N VAL A 527 9.81 4.18 -13.08
CA VAL A 527 9.32 3.41 -11.91
C VAL A 527 9.64 1.90 -11.91
N VAL A 528 10.44 1.43 -12.86
CA VAL A 528 10.95 0.04 -12.93
C VAL A 528 12.47 -0.04 -12.82
N TRP A 529 13.17 1.09 -12.95
CA TRP A 529 14.63 1.18 -12.91
C TRP A 529 15.09 2.20 -11.89
N VAL A 530 16.15 1.85 -11.18
CA VAL A 530 16.90 2.72 -10.29
C VAL A 530 18.14 3.17 -11.04
N LEU A 531 18.42 4.47 -11.00
CA LEU A 531 19.71 5.00 -11.43
C LEU A 531 20.62 5.04 -10.20
N GLU A 532 21.79 4.43 -10.31
CA GLU A 532 22.83 4.48 -9.28
C GLU A 532 24.03 5.24 -9.84
N ILE A 533 24.54 6.21 -9.08
CA ILE A 533 25.79 6.90 -9.39
C ILE A 533 26.70 6.78 -8.19
N GLN A 534 27.87 6.16 -8.38
CA GLN A 534 28.97 6.24 -7.45
C GLN A 534 30.14 7.00 -8.07
N LEU A 535 30.56 8.06 -7.42
CA LEU A 535 31.76 8.81 -7.79
C LEU A 535 32.89 8.48 -6.83
N CYS A 536 34.10 8.36 -7.38
CA CYS A 536 35.35 8.19 -6.65
C CYS A 536 36.34 9.29 -7.05
N HIS A 537 37.08 9.82 -6.08
CA HIS A 537 38.19 10.71 -6.35
C HIS A 537 39.31 9.94 -7.08
N PRO A 538 40.01 10.53 -8.07
CA PRO A 538 41.03 9.82 -8.84
C PRO A 538 42.24 9.34 -8.04
N THR A 539 42.54 9.95 -6.90
CA THR A 539 43.75 9.65 -6.11
C THR A 539 43.53 9.53 -4.60
N GLU A 540 42.37 9.96 -4.10
CA GLU A 540 42.09 10.00 -2.65
C GLU A 540 41.01 8.97 -2.35
N PRO A 541 40.97 8.37 -1.16
CA PRO A 541 39.96 7.40 -0.78
C PRO A 541 38.64 8.11 -0.41
N VAL A 542 38.13 8.95 -1.31
CA VAL A 542 36.88 9.69 -1.13
C VAL A 542 35.92 9.27 -2.23
N GLY A 543 34.80 8.69 -1.82
CA GLY A 543 33.69 8.37 -2.71
C GLY A 543 32.36 8.84 -2.17
N ALA A 544 31.38 8.96 -3.06
CA ALA A 544 30.01 9.29 -2.74
C ALA A 544 29.08 8.47 -3.65
N PHE A 545 27.91 8.12 -3.12
CA PHE A 545 26.89 7.31 -3.76
C PHE A 545 25.52 7.97 -3.62
N PHE A 546 24.78 8.00 -4.72
CA PHE A 546 23.39 8.41 -4.73
C PHE A 546 22.62 7.55 -5.71
N GLU A 547 21.44 7.14 -5.29
CA GLU A 547 20.52 6.37 -6.11
C GLU A 547 19.09 6.84 -5.90
N ASP A 548 18.31 6.70 -6.96
CA ASP A 548 16.87 6.93 -6.89
C ASP A 548 16.18 6.28 -8.08
N ILE A 549 14.89 5.99 -7.92
CA ILE A 549 14.04 5.50 -8.99
C ILE A 549 13.95 6.57 -10.10
N LEU A 550 14.07 6.14 -11.36
CA LEU A 550 13.83 7.02 -12.51
C LEU A 550 12.36 7.45 -12.58
N ILE A 551 12.13 8.73 -12.31
CA ILE A 551 10.81 9.40 -12.33
C ILE A 551 10.89 10.74 -13.10
N GLY A 552 9.90 11.05 -13.95
CA GLY A 552 9.81 12.37 -14.61
C GLY A 552 8.80 12.47 -15.77
N GLU A 553 8.38 13.69 -16.11
CA GLU A 553 7.51 13.97 -17.26
C GLU A 553 8.29 13.74 -18.58
N ARG A 554 8.03 12.62 -19.28
CA ARG A 554 8.49 12.45 -20.66
C ARG A 554 7.81 13.49 -21.55
N LYS A 555 8.57 14.42 -22.13
CA LYS A 555 8.09 15.14 -23.32
C LYS A 555 7.99 14.13 -24.45
N PRO A 556 6.82 13.94 -25.08
CA PRO A 556 6.71 13.04 -26.23
C PRO A 556 7.70 13.49 -27.30
N GLY A 557 8.65 12.61 -27.60
CA GLY A 557 9.68 12.85 -28.60
C GLY A 557 9.05 13.15 -29.94
N ALA A 558 9.48 14.25 -30.56
CA ALA A 558 9.20 14.53 -31.96
C ALA A 558 9.68 13.33 -32.78
N ALA A 559 8.78 12.76 -33.58
CA ALA A 559 9.13 11.80 -34.60
C ALA A 559 10.24 12.40 -35.47
N THR A 560 11.45 11.89 -35.36
CA THR A 560 12.52 12.17 -36.32
C THR A 560 12.17 11.43 -37.59
N ALA A 561 11.66 12.18 -38.57
CA ALA A 561 11.69 11.78 -39.96
C ALA A 561 13.16 11.71 -40.41
N ALA A 562 13.61 10.52 -40.78
CA ALA A 562 14.67 10.26 -41.75
C ALA A 562 14.42 8.89 -42.38
#